data_AF-A0A0S7Y558-F1
#
_entry.id   AF-A0A0S7Y558-F1
#
_cell.length_a   1.000
_cell.length_b   1.000
_cell.length_c   1.000
_cell.angle_alpha   90.00
_cell.angle_beta   90.00
_cell.angle_gamma   90.00
#
_symmetry.space_group_name_H-M   'P 1'
#
loop_
_entity.id
_entity.type
_entity.pdbx_description
1 polymer ?
#
loop_
_entity_poly.entity_id
_entity_poly.type
_entity_poly.pdbx_seq_one_letter_code
_entity_poly.pdbx_strand_id
1 'polypeptide(L)'
;MIRKAVTAAAVLAAVALAAGCIETKQDHTLNPDGSGKVLVEMVIPQMPLGLGPPDGQGDGDLMAKQFVRQILDGSKGQFVRQILDGSKGVDAWSDVRYETTQDGRTKFIGTAYFKDFAQAKLQAGQMEGISFTKDDKGGMVLLVKEQENAEPATPPKELPEEQMAQRIQAERAQYQQMRPMVAATLGTMKMDVSFRLPGTLAEVNGFKKEPGGAVRLAFDGAQMLKALDELMADDAYVRQNVLAGEKGAGGPQMDPPTREKLFGTKGPLRARVTGPFQPLFPYESEAAAARAAYPAMIERLGLNNLPAPPPTPTLPPGFGLPEGRKGIGG
;
A
#
# COMPACT_ATOMS: atom_id res chain seq x y z
N MET A 1 23.85 -16.07 35.58
CA MET A 1 23.82 -16.02 34.09
C MET A 1 22.39 -15.71 33.64
N ILE A 2 21.98 -14.43 33.60
CA ILE A 2 20.66 -13.99 33.12
C ILE A 2 20.84 -12.65 32.41
N ARG A 3 21.38 -12.66 31.18
CA ARG A 3 21.52 -11.46 30.32
C ARG A 3 21.57 -11.87 28.84
N LYS A 4 20.55 -12.53 28.29
CA LYS A 4 20.47 -12.84 26.83
C LYS A 4 19.05 -12.89 26.22
N ALA A 5 18.02 -12.31 26.84
CA ALA A 5 16.63 -12.43 26.33
C ALA A 5 15.94 -11.12 25.92
N VAL A 6 16.60 -9.96 25.99
CA VAL A 6 15.94 -8.65 25.74
C VAL A 6 16.22 -8.09 24.33
N THR A 7 17.13 -8.66 23.56
CA THR A 7 17.62 -8.03 22.31
C THR A 7 16.84 -8.39 21.04
N ALA A 8 15.94 -9.37 21.06
CA ALA A 8 15.22 -9.81 19.85
C ALA A 8 13.89 -9.07 19.57
N ALA A 9 13.28 -8.46 20.59
CA ALA A 9 11.99 -7.75 20.43
C ALA A 9 12.13 -6.32 19.88
N ALA A 10 13.28 -5.67 20.07
CA ALA A 10 13.51 -4.30 19.62
C ALA A 10 13.77 -4.18 18.10
N VAL A 11 14.27 -5.24 17.45
CA VAL A 11 14.56 -5.24 16.00
C VAL A 11 13.28 -5.44 15.17
N LEU A 12 12.27 -6.16 15.69
CA LEU A 12 11.02 -6.42 14.96
C LEU A 12 10.07 -5.21 14.93
N ALA A 13 10.04 -4.39 15.98
CA ALA A 13 9.22 -3.18 16.02
C ALA A 13 9.72 -2.09 15.05
N ALA A 14 11.02 -2.06 14.74
CA ALA A 14 11.62 -1.10 13.81
C ALA A 14 11.26 -1.37 12.34
N VAL A 15 10.95 -2.62 11.97
CA VAL A 15 10.60 -2.98 10.58
C VAL A 15 9.12 -2.68 10.29
N ALA A 16 8.23 -2.78 11.28
CA ALA A 16 6.80 -2.48 11.12
C ALA A 16 6.50 -0.97 11.09
N LEU A 17 7.33 -0.14 11.74
CA LEU A 17 7.20 1.33 11.70
C LEU A 17 7.63 1.96 10.36
N ALA A 18 8.23 1.17 9.45
CA ALA A 18 8.66 1.66 8.14
C ALA A 18 7.55 1.66 7.07
N ALA A 19 6.42 0.99 7.31
CA ALA A 19 5.32 0.90 6.35
C ALA A 19 4.34 2.09 6.39
N GLY A 20 4.44 2.97 7.39
CA GLY A 20 3.47 4.06 7.61
C GLY A 20 3.66 5.32 6.75
N CYS A 21 4.84 5.58 6.22
CA CYS A 21 5.18 6.89 5.65
C CYS A 21 5.22 6.92 4.12
N ILE A 22 4.30 6.20 3.47
CA ILE A 22 4.28 6.12 2.00
C ILE A 22 3.33 7.20 1.45
N GLU A 23 3.89 8.14 0.70
CA GLU A 23 3.10 8.98 -0.22
C GLU A 23 3.11 8.29 -1.57
N THR A 24 1.97 7.79 -2.03
CA THR A 24 1.84 7.14 -3.34
C THR A 24 0.83 7.89 -4.19
N LYS A 25 1.25 8.23 -5.41
CA LYS A 25 0.39 8.64 -6.49
C LYS A 25 0.50 7.65 -7.64
N GLN A 26 -0.63 7.18 -8.15
CA GLN A 26 -0.70 6.26 -9.29
C GLN A 26 -1.73 6.73 -10.30
N ASP A 27 -1.30 6.93 -11.54
CA ASP A 27 -2.17 7.29 -12.66
C ASP A 27 -2.23 6.11 -13.64
N HIS A 28 -3.28 5.28 -13.50
CA HIS A 28 -3.54 4.12 -14.34
C HIS A 28 -4.26 4.51 -15.62
N THR A 29 -3.84 3.92 -16.75
CA THR A 29 -4.54 3.96 -18.03
C THR A 29 -4.76 2.53 -18.50
N LEU A 30 -6.03 2.14 -18.64
CA LEU A 30 -6.41 0.77 -18.98
C LEU A 30 -7.04 0.71 -20.38
N ASN A 31 -6.65 -0.30 -21.14
CA ASN A 31 -7.25 -0.64 -22.42
C ASN A 31 -8.38 -1.67 -22.23
N PRO A 32 -9.27 -1.83 -23.23
CA PRO A 32 -10.42 -2.74 -23.14
C PRO A 32 -10.06 -4.22 -22.98
N ASP A 33 -8.85 -4.60 -23.39
CA ASP A 33 -8.31 -5.97 -23.33
C ASP A 33 -7.63 -6.28 -21.99
N GLY A 34 -7.58 -5.31 -21.07
CA GLY A 34 -6.91 -5.45 -19.78
C GLY A 34 -5.43 -5.06 -19.80
N SER A 35 -4.86 -4.74 -20.97
CA SER A 35 -3.53 -4.14 -21.04
C SER A 35 -3.56 -2.74 -20.45
N GLY A 36 -2.42 -2.25 -19.97
CA GLY A 36 -2.39 -0.93 -19.38
C GLY A 36 -1.00 -0.40 -19.11
N LYS A 37 -0.99 0.83 -18.63
CA LYS A 37 0.19 1.46 -18.06
C LYS A 37 -0.19 2.21 -16.80
N VAL A 38 0.77 2.33 -15.90
CA VAL A 38 0.62 3.07 -14.65
C VAL A 38 1.85 3.93 -14.45
N LEU A 39 1.64 5.24 -14.35
CA LEU A 39 2.65 6.15 -13.84
C LEU A 39 2.60 6.07 -12.32
N VAL A 40 3.70 5.64 -11.71
CA VAL A 40 3.85 5.56 -10.27
C VAL A 40 4.78 6.68 -9.81
N GLU A 41 4.33 7.46 -8.84
CA GLU A 41 5.14 8.38 -8.06
C GLU A 41 5.02 7.98 -6.59
N MET A 42 6.15 7.75 -5.95
CA MET A 42 6.18 7.25 -4.59
C MET A 42 7.27 7.96 -3.81
N VAL A 43 6.95 8.44 -2.61
CA VAL A 43 7.93 8.97 -1.66
C VAL A 43 7.93 8.07 -0.44
N ILE A 44 9.10 7.53 -0.13
CA ILE A 44 9.31 6.70 1.05
C ILE A 44 10.28 7.39 2.01
N PRO A 45 10.10 7.23 3.33
CA PRO A 45 11.10 7.67 4.28
C PRO A 45 12.42 6.96 3.96
N GLN A 46 13.54 7.64 4.13
CA GLN A 46 14.77 6.88 4.31
C GLN A 46 14.63 6.15 5.62
N MET A 47 14.57 4.82 5.56
CA MET A 47 14.77 4.06 6.78
C MET A 47 16.11 4.50 7.33
N PRO A 48 16.21 4.95 8.59
CA PRO A 48 17.50 5.05 9.23
C PRO A 48 18.06 3.63 9.19
N LEU A 49 19.00 3.38 8.28
CA LEU A 49 19.83 2.19 8.31
C LEU A 49 20.62 2.30 9.61
N GLY A 50 20.00 1.86 10.70
CA GLY A 50 20.54 1.93 12.04
C GLY A 50 21.64 0.91 12.22
N LEU A 51 22.76 1.08 11.52
CA LEU A 51 24.05 0.42 11.73
C LEU A 51 25.17 1.28 11.12
N GLY A 52 25.43 2.44 11.74
CA GLY A 52 26.70 3.17 11.59
C GLY A 52 27.48 3.09 12.91
N PRO A 53 28.83 2.98 12.89
CA PRO A 53 29.61 2.70 14.10
C PRO A 53 29.48 3.84 15.12
N PRO A 54 29.42 3.52 16.42
CA PRO A 54 29.39 4.52 17.46
C PRO A 54 30.75 5.23 17.51
N ASP A 55 30.67 6.56 17.55
CA ASP A 55 31.68 7.51 18.00
C ASP A 55 32.99 7.57 17.19
N GLY A 56 33.14 8.64 16.39
CA GLY A 56 34.40 8.99 15.74
C GLY A 56 34.59 10.50 15.68
N GLN A 57 34.98 11.12 16.80
CA GLN A 57 35.57 12.47 16.80
C GLN A 57 36.94 12.42 16.13
N GLY A 58 37.07 13.05 14.97
CA GLY A 58 38.33 13.26 14.26
C GLY A 58 38.07 13.62 12.80
N ASP A 59 39.04 14.27 12.13
CA ASP A 59 39.00 14.84 10.77
C ASP A 59 38.68 13.86 9.61
N GLY A 60 38.06 12.71 9.89
CA GLY A 60 37.48 11.76 8.94
C GLY A 60 36.07 12.13 8.44
N ASP A 61 35.57 13.33 8.73
CA ASP A 61 34.21 13.78 8.42
C ASP A 61 33.91 13.76 6.90
N LEU A 62 34.88 14.05 6.03
CA LEU A 62 34.68 14.01 4.58
C LEU A 62 34.57 12.57 4.03
N MET A 63 35.42 11.66 4.52
CA MET A 63 35.43 10.24 4.15
C MET A 63 34.22 9.51 4.75
N ALA A 64 33.82 9.84 5.97
CA ALA A 64 32.60 9.33 6.59
C ALA A 64 31.36 9.82 5.85
N LYS A 65 31.30 11.10 5.45
CA LYS A 65 30.21 11.64 4.61
C LYS A 65 30.17 10.97 3.23
N GLN A 66 31.31 10.72 2.60
CA GLN A 66 31.37 10.01 1.31
C GLN A 66 30.95 8.53 1.45
N PHE A 67 31.37 7.85 2.52
CA PHE A 67 31.00 6.47 2.80
C PHE A 67 29.51 6.33 3.13
N VAL A 68 28.97 7.20 3.98
CA VAL A 68 27.53 7.26 4.27
C VAL A 68 26.75 7.58 3.00
N ARG A 69 27.21 8.53 2.18
CA ARG A 69 26.59 8.83 0.89
C ARG A 69 26.62 7.63 -0.05
N GLN A 70 27.71 6.88 -0.11
CA GLN A 70 27.82 5.68 -0.92
C GLN A 70 26.88 4.57 -0.44
N ILE A 71 26.72 4.39 0.87
CA ILE A 71 25.73 3.46 1.45
C ILE A 71 24.31 3.91 1.12
N LEU A 72 24.02 5.20 1.25
CA LEU A 72 22.70 5.78 0.98
C LEU A 72 22.37 5.75 -0.53
N ASP A 73 23.34 5.98 -1.40
CA ASP A 73 23.13 5.91 -2.85
C ASP A 73 23.03 4.45 -3.33
N GLY A 74 23.80 3.54 -2.71
CA GLY A 74 23.65 2.10 -2.89
C GLY A 74 22.28 1.59 -2.42
N SER A 75 21.77 2.07 -1.29
CA SER A 75 20.47 1.68 -0.76
C SER A 75 19.30 2.23 -1.59
N LYS A 76 19.42 3.45 -2.15
CA LYS A 76 18.45 3.97 -3.14
C LYS A 76 18.40 3.10 -4.38
N GLY A 77 19.56 2.76 -4.95
CA GLY A 77 19.62 1.90 -6.13
C GLY A 77 19.03 0.52 -5.87
N GLN A 78 19.30 -0.07 -4.69
CA GLN A 78 18.70 -1.34 -4.28
C GLN A 78 17.19 -1.26 -4.12
N PHE A 79 16.67 -0.17 -3.55
CA PHE A 79 15.22 0.05 -3.46
C PHE A 79 14.57 0.16 -4.84
N VAL A 80 15.17 0.93 -5.75
CA VAL A 80 14.69 1.02 -7.14
C VAL A 80 14.70 -0.36 -7.80
N ARG A 81 15.78 -1.13 -7.65
CA ARG A 81 15.85 -2.51 -8.13
C ARG A 81 14.76 -3.41 -7.55
N GLN A 82 14.50 -3.30 -6.25
CA GLN A 82 13.42 -4.04 -5.60
C GLN A 82 12.05 -3.72 -6.21
N ILE A 83 11.78 -2.46 -6.56
CA ILE A 83 10.55 -2.09 -7.27
C ILE A 83 10.52 -2.72 -8.66
N LEU A 84 11.57 -2.52 -9.45
CA LEU A 84 11.61 -2.95 -10.85
C LEU A 84 11.52 -4.47 -10.96
N ASP A 85 12.34 -5.19 -10.20
CA ASP A 85 12.51 -6.64 -10.29
C ASP A 85 11.47 -7.39 -9.42
N GLY A 86 10.98 -6.78 -8.34
CA GLY A 86 9.99 -7.40 -7.45
C GLY A 86 8.54 -7.23 -7.94
N SER A 87 8.30 -6.36 -8.91
CA SER A 87 6.98 -6.19 -9.51
C SER A 87 6.66 -7.35 -10.46
N LYS A 88 5.48 -7.95 -10.31
CA LYS A 88 5.03 -9.10 -11.13
C LYS A 88 4.03 -8.63 -12.18
N GLY A 89 3.99 -9.31 -13.33
CA GLY A 89 3.09 -8.97 -14.43
C GLY A 89 3.44 -7.67 -15.17
N VAL A 90 4.56 -7.02 -14.82
CA VAL A 90 5.10 -5.87 -15.56
C VAL A 90 5.92 -6.38 -16.74
N ASP A 91 5.56 -5.93 -17.93
CA ASP A 91 6.21 -6.28 -19.20
C ASP A 91 7.42 -5.37 -19.48
N ALA A 92 7.30 -4.09 -19.14
CA ALA A 92 8.38 -3.12 -19.30
C ALA A 92 8.24 -1.94 -18.33
N TRP A 93 9.36 -1.30 -18.02
CA TRP A 93 9.41 -0.01 -17.33
C TRP A 93 9.98 1.06 -18.27
N SER A 94 9.42 2.27 -18.20
CA SER A 94 9.99 3.47 -18.84
C SER A 94 10.07 4.64 -17.86
N ASP A 95 10.86 5.64 -18.24
CA ASP A 95 10.93 6.95 -17.57
C ASP A 95 11.28 6.89 -16.08
N VAL A 96 11.98 5.82 -15.68
CA VAL A 96 12.37 5.62 -14.29
C VAL A 96 13.39 6.67 -13.89
N ARG A 97 13.11 7.32 -12.76
CA ARG A 97 14.01 8.24 -12.07
C ARG A 97 13.78 8.15 -10.58
N TYR A 98 14.81 8.49 -9.82
CA TYR A 98 14.71 8.64 -8.39
C TYR A 98 15.53 9.85 -7.94
N GLU A 99 15.08 10.50 -6.88
CA GLU A 99 15.75 11.66 -6.31
C GLU A 99 15.61 11.68 -4.79
N THR A 100 16.48 12.42 -4.13
CA THR A 100 16.34 12.73 -2.72
C THR A 100 15.56 14.03 -2.59
N THR A 101 14.43 13.99 -1.90
CA THR A 101 13.61 15.17 -1.62
C THR A 101 14.32 16.11 -0.65
N GLN A 102 13.83 17.35 -0.53
CA GLN A 102 14.45 18.37 0.34
C GLN A 102 14.48 17.95 1.83
N ASP A 103 13.52 17.14 2.25
CA ASP A 103 13.42 16.55 3.59
C ASP A 103 14.18 15.22 3.74
N GLY A 104 15.01 14.85 2.75
CA GLY A 104 15.90 13.69 2.82
C GLY A 104 15.26 12.35 2.47
N ARG A 105 13.98 12.31 2.08
CA ARG A 105 13.28 11.09 1.64
C ARG A 105 13.67 10.68 0.23
N THR A 106 13.36 9.44 -0.16
CA THR A 106 13.60 8.94 -1.51
C THR A 106 12.31 9.00 -2.31
N LYS A 107 12.32 9.75 -3.41
CA LYS A 107 11.24 9.80 -4.39
C LYS A 107 11.57 8.88 -5.56
N PHE A 108 10.66 7.99 -5.90
CA PHE A 108 10.70 7.15 -7.09
C PHE A 108 9.60 7.60 -8.06
N ILE A 109 9.92 7.66 -9.35
CA ILE A 109 8.95 7.89 -10.42
C ILE A 109 9.26 6.89 -11.55
N GLY A 110 8.23 6.25 -12.10
CA GLY A 110 8.39 5.39 -13.27
C GLY A 110 7.05 4.97 -13.86
N THR A 111 7.06 4.60 -15.15
CA THR A 111 5.89 4.06 -15.85
C THR A 111 6.05 2.56 -16.03
N ALA A 112 5.12 1.78 -15.48
CA ALA A 112 5.06 0.33 -15.70
C ALA A 112 4.01 0.01 -16.76
N TYR A 113 4.36 -0.86 -17.72
CA TYR A 113 3.47 -1.41 -18.73
C TYR A 113 3.14 -2.86 -18.39
N PHE A 114 1.89 -3.27 -18.56
CA PHE A 114 1.44 -4.63 -18.28
C PHE A 114 0.42 -5.11 -19.32
N LYS A 115 0.49 -6.39 -19.67
CA LYS A 115 -0.44 -7.03 -20.64
C LYS A 115 -1.79 -7.37 -20.02
N ASP A 116 -1.80 -7.64 -18.72
CA ASP A 116 -2.98 -8.05 -17.98
C ASP A 116 -2.96 -7.40 -16.59
N PHE A 117 -3.91 -6.48 -16.37
CA PHE A 117 -4.09 -5.79 -15.10
C PHE A 117 -4.30 -6.76 -13.92
N ALA A 118 -4.93 -7.92 -14.12
CA ALA A 118 -5.14 -8.90 -13.06
C ALA A 118 -3.84 -9.59 -12.61
N GLN A 119 -2.80 -9.60 -13.45
CA GLN A 119 -1.48 -10.17 -13.14
C GLN A 119 -0.49 -9.12 -12.64
N ALA A 120 -0.78 -7.83 -12.84
CA ALA A 120 0.07 -6.73 -12.43
C ALA A 120 0.08 -6.59 -10.89
N LYS A 121 1.25 -6.80 -10.29
CA LYS A 121 1.53 -6.63 -8.86
C LYS A 121 2.76 -5.72 -8.69
N LEU A 122 2.54 -4.43 -8.49
CA LEU A 122 3.58 -3.43 -8.29
C LEU A 122 4.04 -3.45 -6.83
N GLN A 123 5.35 -3.53 -6.62
CA GLN A 123 5.95 -3.33 -5.30
C GLN A 123 5.89 -1.86 -4.84
N ALA A 124 5.48 -0.95 -5.72
CA ALA A 124 5.42 0.48 -5.47
C ALA A 124 4.04 0.95 -4.97
N GLY A 125 3.55 0.32 -3.88
CA GLY A 125 2.32 0.76 -3.19
C GLY A 125 1.02 0.45 -3.94
N GLN A 126 0.92 -0.69 -4.64
CA GLN A 126 -0.36 -1.08 -5.24
C GLN A 126 -1.43 -1.32 -4.18
N MET A 127 -2.61 -0.76 -4.43
CA MET A 127 -3.82 -1.16 -3.72
C MET A 127 -4.19 -2.60 -4.08
N GLU A 128 -4.20 -3.47 -3.07
CA GLU A 128 -4.74 -4.80 -3.22
C GLU A 128 -6.26 -4.77 -3.48
N GLY A 129 -6.79 -5.85 -4.05
CA GLY A 129 -8.22 -6.02 -4.25
C GLY A 129 -8.81 -5.26 -5.44
N ILE A 130 -8.03 -4.47 -6.20
CA ILE A 130 -8.56 -3.83 -7.41
C ILE A 130 -8.65 -4.83 -8.55
N SER A 131 -9.79 -4.83 -9.24
CA SER A 131 -10.05 -5.65 -10.43
C SER A 131 -10.69 -4.82 -11.52
N PHE A 132 -10.42 -5.20 -12.77
CA PHE A 132 -11.00 -4.58 -13.95
C PHE A 132 -11.47 -5.68 -14.91
N THR A 133 -12.79 -5.84 -15.04
CA THR A 133 -13.39 -6.98 -15.76
C THR A 133 -14.61 -6.56 -16.58
N LYS A 134 -14.99 -7.38 -17.56
CA LYS A 134 -16.28 -7.24 -18.27
C LYS A 134 -17.43 -7.70 -17.38
N ASP A 135 -18.57 -7.04 -17.47
CA ASP A 135 -19.84 -7.49 -16.88
C ASP A 135 -20.71 -8.23 -17.91
N ASP A 136 -21.79 -8.85 -17.43
CA ASP A 136 -22.72 -9.64 -18.25
C ASP A 136 -23.45 -8.81 -19.32
N LYS A 137 -23.46 -7.49 -19.17
CA LYS A 137 -24.07 -6.54 -20.12
C LYS A 137 -23.04 -6.00 -21.12
N GLY A 138 -21.83 -6.56 -21.13
CA GLY A 138 -20.72 -6.12 -21.97
C GLY A 138 -20.08 -4.81 -21.56
N GLY A 139 -20.44 -4.23 -20.41
CA GLY A 139 -19.74 -3.08 -19.81
C GLY A 139 -18.40 -3.50 -19.22
N MET A 140 -17.49 -2.55 -18.97
CA MET A 140 -16.31 -2.81 -18.14
C MET A 140 -16.51 -2.23 -16.74
N VAL A 141 -16.05 -2.95 -15.72
CA VAL A 141 -16.21 -2.60 -14.32
C VAL A 141 -14.85 -2.57 -13.65
N LEU A 142 -14.50 -1.42 -13.09
CA LEU A 142 -13.44 -1.27 -12.11
C LEU A 142 -14.05 -1.48 -10.72
N LEU A 143 -13.53 -2.44 -9.96
CA LEU A 143 -14.03 -2.81 -8.64
C LEU A 143 -12.87 -2.92 -7.66
N VAL A 144 -12.95 -2.19 -6.55
CA VAL A 144 -12.11 -2.45 -5.37
C VAL A 144 -12.87 -3.46 -4.53
N LYS A 145 -12.40 -4.70 -4.55
CA LYS A 145 -12.96 -5.80 -3.77
C LYS A 145 -12.83 -5.50 -2.29
N GLU A 146 -13.85 -5.90 -1.56
CA GLU A 146 -13.73 -6.06 -0.12
C GLU A 146 -12.72 -7.18 0.12
N GLN A 147 -11.74 -6.95 0.99
CA GLN A 147 -10.99 -8.07 1.52
C GLN A 147 -12.02 -8.95 2.24
N GLU A 148 -12.14 -10.20 1.80
CA GLU A 148 -12.89 -11.20 2.55
C GLU A 148 -12.21 -11.30 3.91
N ASN A 149 -12.84 -10.69 4.91
CA ASN A 149 -12.41 -10.85 6.27
C ASN A 149 -12.41 -12.35 6.55
N ALA A 150 -11.30 -12.85 7.13
CA ALA A 150 -11.23 -14.23 7.61
C ALA A 150 -12.52 -14.58 8.35
N GLU A 151 -12.98 -15.84 8.19
CA GLU A 151 -14.27 -16.31 8.72
C GLU A 151 -14.58 -15.69 10.09
N PRO A 152 -15.84 -15.25 10.31
CA PRO A 152 -16.23 -14.72 11.59
C PRO A 152 -15.81 -15.71 12.67
N ALA A 153 -14.99 -15.27 13.62
CA ALA A 153 -14.78 -16.04 14.82
C ALA A 153 -16.17 -16.29 15.42
N THR A 154 -16.39 -17.48 15.96
CA THR A 154 -17.68 -17.83 16.55
C THR A 154 -18.11 -16.68 17.46
N PRO A 155 -19.23 -15.99 17.17
CA PRO A 155 -19.61 -14.81 17.90
C PRO A 155 -19.68 -15.19 19.39
N PRO A 156 -19.05 -14.42 20.30
CA PRO A 156 -19.27 -14.60 21.72
C PRO A 156 -20.77 -14.58 21.98
N LYS A 157 -21.23 -15.41 22.93
CA LYS A 157 -22.60 -15.30 23.46
C LYS A 157 -22.87 -13.84 23.84
N GLU A 158 -24.07 -13.36 23.54
CA GLU A 158 -24.54 -12.02 23.90
C GLU A 158 -24.04 -11.65 25.30
N LEU A 159 -23.16 -10.65 25.37
CA LEU A 159 -22.64 -10.17 26.66
C LEU A 159 -23.75 -9.38 27.36
N PRO A 160 -23.89 -9.52 28.69
CA PRO A 160 -24.75 -8.63 29.47
C PRO A 160 -24.40 -7.15 29.21
N GLU A 161 -25.39 -6.26 29.20
CA GLU A 161 -25.20 -4.83 28.87
C GLU A 161 -24.09 -4.16 29.69
N GLU A 162 -23.99 -4.49 30.99
CA GLU A 162 -22.92 -3.96 31.85
C GLU A 162 -21.52 -4.40 31.40
N GLN A 163 -21.38 -5.67 30.99
CA GLN A 163 -20.11 -6.18 30.47
C GLN A 163 -19.80 -5.56 29.10
N MET A 164 -20.82 -5.30 28.28
CA MET A 164 -20.66 -4.63 27.00
C MET A 164 -20.18 -3.18 27.19
N ALA A 165 -20.78 -2.44 28.10
CA ALA A 165 -20.36 -1.06 28.41
C ALA A 165 -18.90 -1.01 28.90
N GLN A 166 -18.50 -1.94 29.76
CA GLN A 166 -17.11 -2.05 30.23
C GLN A 166 -16.13 -2.35 29.08
N ARG A 167 -16.50 -3.26 28.16
CA ARG A 167 -15.69 -3.57 26.97
C ARG A 167 -15.57 -2.38 26.03
N ILE A 168 -16.67 -1.69 25.74
CA ILE A 168 -16.66 -0.47 24.92
C ILE A 168 -15.75 0.60 25.54
N GLN A 169 -15.82 0.81 26.86
CA GLN A 169 -14.96 1.75 27.56
C GLN A 169 -13.49 1.34 27.48
N ALA A 170 -13.18 0.05 27.65
CA ALA A 170 -11.82 -0.47 27.54
C ALA A 170 -11.24 -0.29 26.13
N GLU A 171 -11.99 -0.62 25.08
CA GLU A 171 -11.59 -0.42 23.68
C GLU A 171 -11.30 1.04 23.37
N ARG A 172 -12.16 1.96 23.83
CA ARG A 172 -11.93 3.40 23.68
C ARG A 172 -10.68 3.86 24.41
N ALA A 173 -10.47 3.42 25.65
CA ALA A 173 -9.28 3.77 26.41
C ALA A 173 -8.01 3.25 25.72
N GLN A 174 -8.04 2.01 25.21
CA GLN A 174 -6.94 1.41 24.47
C GLN A 174 -6.65 2.19 23.17
N TYR A 175 -7.69 2.54 22.41
CA TYR A 175 -7.53 3.39 21.23
C TYR A 175 -6.89 4.72 21.58
N GLN A 176 -7.36 5.41 22.62
CA GLN A 176 -6.79 6.70 23.05
C GLN A 176 -5.32 6.58 23.46
N GLN A 177 -4.92 5.47 24.09
CA GLN A 177 -3.52 5.18 24.41
C GLN A 177 -2.66 4.95 23.16
N MET A 178 -3.20 4.27 22.14
CA MET A 178 -2.49 3.99 20.88
C MET A 178 -2.57 5.13 19.87
N ARG A 179 -3.51 6.07 20.03
CA ARG A 179 -3.79 7.14 19.08
C ARG A 179 -2.56 7.97 18.68
N PRO A 180 -1.64 8.37 19.60
CA PRO A 180 -0.42 9.08 19.20
C PRO A 180 0.48 8.26 18.26
N MET A 181 0.58 6.95 18.49
CA MET A 181 1.34 6.04 17.62
C MET A 181 0.65 5.91 16.27
N VAL A 182 -0.68 5.74 16.22
CA VAL A 182 -1.44 5.70 14.97
C VAL A 182 -1.28 7.01 14.18
N ALA A 183 -1.38 8.15 14.86
CA ALA A 183 -1.18 9.46 14.25
C ALA A 183 0.24 9.64 13.69
N ALA A 184 1.27 9.19 14.42
CA ALA A 184 2.65 9.22 13.95
C ALA A 184 2.85 8.34 12.70
N THR A 185 2.25 7.14 12.69
CA THR A 185 2.30 6.23 11.53
C THR A 185 1.57 6.83 10.32
N LEU A 186 0.38 7.41 10.51
CA LEU A 186 -0.42 7.95 9.40
C LEU A 186 0.02 9.36 8.97
N GLY A 187 0.79 10.08 9.76
CA GLY A 187 1.01 11.53 9.60
C GLY A 187 1.58 11.97 8.24
N THR A 188 2.24 11.08 7.50
CA THR A 188 2.73 11.36 6.14
C THR A 188 2.09 10.48 5.06
N MET A 189 1.13 9.63 5.43
CA MET A 189 0.46 8.76 4.47
C MET A 189 -0.38 9.60 3.52
N LYS A 190 -0.17 9.40 2.22
CA LYS A 190 -1.05 9.89 1.16
C LYS A 190 -1.24 8.81 0.12
N MET A 191 -2.49 8.52 -0.20
CA MET A 191 -2.86 7.64 -1.29
C MET A 191 -3.62 8.48 -2.32
N ASP A 192 -3.17 8.44 -3.58
CA ASP A 192 -3.83 9.10 -4.68
C ASP A 192 -3.78 8.20 -5.92
N VAL A 193 -4.89 7.54 -6.23
CA VAL A 193 -4.98 6.59 -7.34
C VAL A 193 -6.06 7.04 -8.32
N SER A 194 -5.67 7.26 -9.56
CA SER A 194 -6.57 7.64 -10.65
C SER A 194 -6.60 6.56 -11.73
N PHE A 195 -7.77 6.33 -12.32
CA PHE A 195 -7.99 5.36 -13.39
C PHE A 195 -8.64 6.04 -14.59
N ARG A 196 -7.94 6.02 -15.72
CA ARG A 196 -8.50 6.32 -17.04
C ARG A 196 -9.02 5.02 -17.62
N LEU A 197 -10.34 4.93 -17.77
CA LEU A 197 -11.05 3.74 -18.22
C LEU A 197 -11.47 3.88 -19.68
N PRO A 198 -11.49 2.79 -20.45
CA PRO A 198 -11.90 2.82 -21.85
C PRO A 198 -13.43 2.94 -21.94
N GLY A 199 -13.92 3.97 -22.63
CA GLY A 199 -15.35 4.18 -22.86
C GLY A 199 -15.95 5.33 -22.02
N THR A 200 -17.28 5.33 -21.90
CA THR A 200 -18.04 6.39 -21.21
C THR A 200 -18.49 5.92 -19.83
N LEU A 201 -18.21 6.71 -18.79
CA LEU A 201 -18.65 6.44 -17.42
C LEU A 201 -20.19 6.39 -17.33
N ALA A 202 -20.72 5.23 -16.97
CA ALA A 202 -22.15 4.99 -16.75
C ALA A 202 -22.51 5.02 -15.26
N GLU A 203 -21.71 4.41 -14.39
CA GLU A 203 -21.94 4.36 -12.94
C GLU A 203 -20.64 4.64 -12.20
N VAL A 204 -20.72 5.37 -11.08
CA VAL A 204 -19.59 5.63 -10.18
C VAL A 204 -20.10 5.63 -8.74
N ASN A 205 -19.50 4.80 -7.89
CA ASN A 205 -19.77 4.70 -6.46
C ASN A 205 -18.44 4.78 -5.68
N GLY A 206 -18.35 5.72 -4.74
CA GLY A 206 -17.18 5.92 -3.87
C GLY A 206 -15.94 6.55 -4.51
N PHE A 207 -15.87 6.63 -5.84
CA PHE A 207 -14.82 7.39 -6.53
C PHE A 207 -15.25 8.83 -6.80
N LYS A 208 -14.27 9.73 -6.85
CA LYS A 208 -14.45 11.07 -7.43
C LYS A 208 -14.33 10.97 -8.95
N LYS A 209 -15.22 11.64 -9.69
CA LYS A 209 -15.10 11.79 -11.15
C LYS A 209 -14.12 12.90 -11.47
N GLU A 210 -13.24 12.67 -12.43
CA GLU A 210 -12.30 13.67 -12.94
C GLU A 210 -12.60 14.05 -14.40
N PRO A 211 -12.13 15.22 -14.87
CA PRO A 211 -12.22 15.60 -16.27
C PRO A 211 -11.63 14.53 -17.19
N GLY A 212 -12.23 14.33 -18.36
CA GLY A 212 -11.77 13.34 -19.33
C GLY A 212 -12.18 11.89 -19.02
N GLY A 213 -13.16 11.68 -18.13
CA GLY A 213 -13.75 10.36 -17.89
C GLY A 213 -12.95 9.46 -16.95
N ALA A 214 -11.96 10.02 -16.24
CA ALA A 214 -11.23 9.29 -15.21
C ALA A 214 -12.00 9.23 -13.88
N VAL A 215 -11.68 8.23 -13.07
CA VAL A 215 -12.16 8.10 -11.69
C VAL A 215 -10.99 8.08 -10.74
N ARG A 216 -11.12 8.73 -9.59
CA ARG A 216 -10.04 8.91 -8.62
C ARG A 216 -10.45 8.49 -7.22
N LEU A 217 -9.55 7.83 -6.53
CA LEU A 217 -9.60 7.50 -5.12
C LEU A 217 -8.42 8.17 -4.43
N ALA A 218 -8.69 9.07 -3.49
CA ALA A 218 -7.63 9.75 -2.76
C ALA A 218 -8.01 9.94 -1.30
N PHE A 219 -7.08 9.64 -0.40
CA PHE A 219 -7.18 9.96 1.01
C PHE A 219 -5.78 10.17 1.61
N ASP A 220 -5.72 10.93 2.70
CA ASP A 220 -4.52 11.12 3.49
C ASP A 220 -4.68 10.57 4.91
N GLY A 221 -3.57 10.52 5.65
CA GLY A 221 -3.56 10.05 7.02
C GLY A 221 -4.37 10.89 8.00
N ALA A 222 -4.56 12.19 7.75
CA ALA A 222 -5.40 13.02 8.60
C ALA A 222 -6.89 12.65 8.41
N GLN A 223 -7.31 12.39 7.18
CA GLN A 223 -8.66 11.89 6.87
C GLN A 223 -8.89 10.50 7.48
N MET A 224 -7.91 9.60 7.39
CA MET A 224 -7.98 8.27 8.02
C MET A 224 -8.07 8.37 9.56
N LEU A 225 -7.20 9.17 10.19
CA LEU A 225 -7.23 9.36 11.64
C LEU A 225 -8.57 9.95 12.11
N LYS A 226 -9.10 10.92 11.37
CA LYS A 226 -10.43 11.49 11.64
C LYS A 226 -11.53 10.45 11.53
N ALA A 227 -11.50 9.61 10.49
CA ALA A 227 -12.48 8.52 10.32
C ALA A 227 -12.43 7.55 11.52
N LEU A 228 -11.23 7.17 11.97
CA LEU A 228 -11.04 6.32 13.14
C LEU A 228 -11.56 6.98 14.43
N ASP A 229 -11.26 8.27 14.65
CA ASP A 229 -11.76 9.01 15.81
C ASP A 229 -13.30 9.04 15.85
N GLU A 230 -13.95 9.27 14.69
CA GLU A 230 -15.41 9.27 14.58
C GLU A 230 -16.02 7.87 14.81
N LEU A 231 -15.38 6.82 14.28
CA LEU A 231 -15.83 5.44 14.48
C LEU A 231 -15.69 5.00 15.93
N MET A 232 -14.59 5.37 16.61
CA MET A 232 -14.41 5.05 18.03
C MET A 232 -15.39 5.82 18.93
N ALA A 233 -15.94 6.94 18.46
CA ALA A 233 -17.02 7.66 19.14
C ALA A 233 -18.42 7.05 18.90
N ASP A 234 -18.56 6.14 17.93
CA ASP A 234 -19.82 5.47 17.59
C ASP A 234 -20.00 4.19 18.43
N ASP A 235 -20.93 4.21 19.39
CA ASP A 235 -21.24 3.07 20.26
C ASP A 235 -21.64 1.81 19.46
N ALA A 236 -22.38 1.96 18.36
CA ALA A 236 -22.84 0.81 17.56
C ALA A 236 -21.67 0.12 16.86
N TYR A 237 -20.74 0.92 16.31
CA TYR A 237 -19.52 0.41 15.70
C TYR A 237 -18.62 -0.31 16.72
N VAL A 238 -18.32 0.33 17.85
CA VAL A 238 -17.46 -0.28 18.88
C VAL A 238 -18.11 -1.54 19.45
N ARG A 239 -19.44 -1.53 19.69
CA ARG A 239 -20.19 -2.72 20.13
C ARG A 239 -20.08 -3.87 19.13
N GLN A 240 -20.22 -3.58 17.83
CA GLN A 240 -20.07 -4.57 16.77
C GLN A 240 -18.66 -5.19 16.78
N ASN A 241 -17.62 -4.37 16.94
CA ASN A 241 -16.24 -4.85 17.00
C ASN A 241 -15.96 -5.70 18.26
N VAL A 242 -16.52 -5.33 19.41
CA VAL A 242 -16.44 -6.15 20.64
C VAL A 242 -17.11 -7.51 20.42
N LEU A 243 -18.28 -7.53 19.78
CA LEU A 243 -19.00 -8.77 19.46
C LEU A 243 -18.32 -9.60 18.36
N ALA A 244 -17.55 -8.99 17.47
CA ALA A 244 -16.78 -9.70 16.46
C ALA A 244 -15.55 -10.43 17.05
N GLY A 245 -15.22 -10.19 18.32
CA GLY A 245 -14.04 -10.71 19.01
C GLY A 245 -12.77 -9.94 18.67
N GLU A 246 -11.69 -10.18 19.44
CA GLU A 246 -10.38 -9.51 19.30
C GLU A 246 -9.72 -9.75 17.92
N LYS A 247 -10.22 -9.08 16.88
CA LYS A 247 -9.48 -8.76 15.65
C LYS A 247 -8.90 -7.33 15.71
N GLY A 248 -9.15 -6.61 16.81
CA GLY A 248 -8.83 -5.18 17.01
C GLY A 248 -7.35 -4.79 17.06
N ALA A 249 -6.42 -5.75 17.03
CA ALA A 249 -5.00 -5.47 16.91
C ALA A 249 -4.49 -5.41 15.45
N GLY A 250 -5.35 -5.72 14.46
CA GLY A 250 -5.00 -5.85 13.05
C GLY A 250 -5.13 -4.57 12.22
N GLY A 251 -4.73 -3.41 12.75
CA GLY A 251 -4.71 -2.15 12.00
C GLY A 251 -6.08 -1.63 11.50
N PRO A 252 -6.11 -0.47 10.82
CA PRO A 252 -7.32 0.08 10.22
C PRO A 252 -7.80 -0.85 9.10
N GLN A 253 -9.00 -1.42 9.23
CA GLN A 253 -9.61 -2.20 8.15
C GLN A 253 -10.40 -1.27 7.23
N MET A 254 -10.38 -1.53 5.93
CA MET A 254 -11.21 -0.83 4.95
C MET A 254 -12.64 -1.42 4.91
N ASP A 255 -13.25 -1.52 6.08
CA ASP A 255 -14.60 -2.07 6.27
C ASP A 255 -15.70 -1.09 5.80
N PRO A 256 -16.99 -1.50 5.74
CA PRO A 256 -18.06 -0.61 5.27
C PRO A 256 -18.17 0.72 6.04
N PRO A 257 -18.11 0.76 7.39
CA PRO A 257 -18.12 2.01 8.15
C PRO A 257 -16.92 2.92 7.81
N THR A 258 -15.71 2.38 7.72
CA THR A 258 -14.51 3.15 7.37
C THR A 258 -14.59 3.71 5.94
N ARG A 259 -15.06 2.91 4.98
CA ARG A 259 -15.31 3.38 3.60
C ARG A 259 -16.38 4.46 3.53
N GLU A 260 -17.42 4.37 4.34
CA GLU A 260 -18.44 5.43 4.39
C GLU A 260 -17.82 6.74 4.86
N LYS A 261 -16.99 6.71 5.90
CA LYS A 261 -16.30 7.90 6.41
C LYS A 261 -15.30 8.49 5.40
N LEU A 262 -14.58 7.65 4.67
CA LEU A 262 -13.54 8.10 3.73
C LEU A 262 -14.08 8.49 2.36
N PHE A 263 -15.08 7.76 1.87
CA PHE A 263 -15.51 7.81 0.47
C PHE A 263 -17.01 8.05 0.31
N GLY A 264 -17.76 8.21 1.40
CA GLY A 264 -19.19 8.50 1.37
C GLY A 264 -20.06 7.33 0.94
N THR A 265 -19.54 6.09 0.96
CA THR A 265 -20.29 4.90 0.59
C THR A 265 -19.94 3.70 1.47
N LYS A 266 -20.96 2.95 1.90
CA LYS A 266 -20.79 1.65 2.57
C LYS A 266 -20.53 0.51 1.58
N GLY A 267 -20.91 0.69 0.31
CA GLY A 267 -20.80 -0.32 -0.72
C GLY A 267 -19.40 -0.42 -1.33
N PRO A 268 -19.17 -1.38 -2.23
CA PRO A 268 -17.91 -1.51 -2.94
C PRO A 268 -17.60 -0.26 -3.76
N LEU A 269 -16.33 0.14 -3.79
CA LEU A 269 -15.87 1.20 -4.69
C LEU A 269 -15.94 0.65 -6.11
N ARG A 270 -16.79 1.25 -6.93
CA ARG A 270 -17.12 0.72 -8.26
C ARG A 270 -17.22 1.83 -9.28
N ALA A 271 -16.63 1.62 -10.45
CA ALA A 271 -16.89 2.43 -11.63
C ALA A 271 -17.23 1.52 -12.80
N ARG A 272 -18.26 1.87 -13.56
CA ARG A 272 -18.71 1.13 -14.74
C ARG A 272 -18.64 2.02 -15.96
N VAL A 273 -18.04 1.51 -17.03
CA VAL A 273 -17.99 2.18 -18.34
C VAL A 273 -18.73 1.38 -19.40
N THR A 274 -19.29 2.09 -20.36
CA THR A 274 -20.09 1.55 -21.48
C THR A 274 -19.75 2.27 -22.78
N GLY A 275 -20.28 1.78 -23.89
CA GLY A 275 -20.10 2.38 -25.21
C GLY A 275 -18.98 1.72 -26.00
N PRO A 276 -18.58 2.28 -27.15
CA PRO A 276 -17.52 1.70 -27.94
C PRO A 276 -16.22 1.73 -27.13
N PHE A 277 -15.63 0.56 -26.93
CA PHE A 277 -14.34 0.45 -26.26
C PHE A 277 -13.23 0.57 -27.29
N GLN A 278 -12.41 1.60 -27.13
CA GLN A 278 -11.20 1.82 -27.92
C GLN A 278 -9.99 1.80 -27.00
N PRO A 279 -8.84 1.26 -27.45
CA PRO A 279 -7.59 1.43 -26.74
C PRO A 279 -7.32 2.92 -26.47
N LEU A 280 -6.96 3.25 -25.24
CA LEU A 280 -6.60 4.61 -24.84
C LEU A 280 -5.18 4.97 -25.28
N PHE A 281 -4.35 3.95 -25.56
CA PHE A 281 -2.99 4.09 -26.04
C PHE A 281 -2.54 2.81 -26.78
N PRO A 282 -1.56 2.90 -27.69
CA PRO A 282 -1.08 1.77 -28.48
C PRO A 282 -0.08 0.93 -27.68
N TYR A 283 -0.60 -0.01 -26.86
CA TYR A 283 0.18 -0.81 -25.90
C TYR A 283 1.44 -1.43 -26.50
N GLU A 284 1.31 -2.20 -27.59
CA GLU A 284 2.43 -2.97 -28.13
C GLU A 284 3.59 -2.08 -28.57
N SER A 285 3.33 -0.93 -29.20
CA SER A 285 4.38 0.00 -29.62
C SER A 285 5.05 0.71 -28.43
N GLU A 286 4.27 1.15 -27.43
CA GLU A 286 4.84 1.84 -26.27
C GLU A 286 5.65 0.87 -25.39
N ALA A 287 5.13 -0.33 -25.13
CA ALA A 287 5.84 -1.35 -24.37
C ALA A 287 7.09 -1.85 -25.10
N ALA A 288 7.06 -1.98 -26.43
CA ALA A 288 8.25 -2.32 -27.22
C ALA A 288 9.33 -1.24 -27.12
N ALA A 289 8.95 0.04 -27.21
CA ALA A 289 9.87 1.15 -27.04
C ALA A 289 10.49 1.16 -25.63
N ALA A 290 9.67 0.92 -24.59
CA ALA A 290 10.14 0.82 -23.21
C ALA A 290 11.14 -0.34 -23.02
N ARG A 291 10.86 -1.53 -23.57
CA ARG A 291 11.80 -2.67 -23.55
C ARG A 291 13.13 -2.34 -24.23
N ALA A 292 13.08 -1.71 -25.40
CA ALA A 292 14.28 -1.34 -26.15
C ALA A 292 15.13 -0.31 -25.40
N ALA A 293 14.50 0.64 -24.69
CA ALA A 293 15.18 1.67 -23.90
C ALA A 293 15.65 1.18 -22.51
N TYR A 294 15.16 0.03 -22.03
CA TYR A 294 15.41 -0.45 -20.67
C TYR A 294 16.91 -0.59 -20.33
N PRO A 295 17.78 -1.19 -21.17
CA PRO A 295 19.21 -1.31 -20.83
C PRO A 295 19.88 0.04 -20.60
N ALA A 296 19.64 1.01 -21.49
CA ALA A 296 20.17 2.37 -21.36
C ALA A 296 19.62 3.09 -20.13
N MET A 297 18.35 2.83 -19.76
CA MET A 297 17.76 3.36 -18.53
C MET A 297 18.45 2.82 -17.28
N ILE A 298 18.68 1.51 -17.21
CA ILE A 298 19.37 0.87 -16.08
C ILE A 298 20.82 1.37 -15.96
N GLU A 299 21.51 1.54 -17.07
CA GLU A 299 22.86 2.11 -17.12
C GLU A 299 22.89 3.56 -16.61
N ARG A 300 22.00 4.41 -17.13
CA ARG A 300 21.86 5.80 -16.70
C ARG A 300 21.57 5.94 -15.20
N LEU A 301 20.84 4.98 -14.64
CA LEU A 301 20.52 4.94 -13.20
C LEU A 301 21.62 4.30 -12.35
N GLY A 302 22.72 3.81 -12.95
CA GLY A 302 23.81 3.15 -12.24
C GLY A 302 23.43 1.79 -11.63
N LEU A 303 22.36 1.16 -12.11
CA LEU A 303 21.79 -0.06 -11.51
C LEU A 303 22.38 -1.36 -12.07
N ASN A 304 23.34 -1.28 -13.01
CA ASN A 304 23.97 -2.43 -13.66
C ASN A 304 24.87 -3.26 -12.72
N ASN A 305 25.48 -2.61 -11.73
CA ASN A 305 26.49 -3.23 -10.85
C ASN A 305 25.96 -3.50 -9.44
N LEU A 306 24.65 -3.36 -9.23
CA LEU A 306 24.05 -3.66 -7.95
C LEU A 306 23.81 -5.17 -7.85
N PRO A 307 24.16 -5.82 -6.73
CA PRO A 307 23.76 -7.19 -6.50
C PRO A 307 22.24 -7.28 -6.58
N ALA A 308 21.74 -8.40 -7.09
CA ALA A 308 20.30 -8.68 -7.07
C ALA A 308 19.77 -8.43 -5.65
N PRO A 309 18.59 -7.81 -5.49
CA PRO A 309 18.04 -7.59 -4.16
C PRO A 309 17.93 -8.94 -3.45
N PRO A 310 18.26 -9.00 -2.14
CA PRO A 310 18.03 -10.22 -1.39
C PRO A 310 16.55 -10.61 -1.53
N PRO A 311 16.22 -11.92 -1.56
CA PRO A 311 14.83 -12.34 -1.59
C PRO A 311 14.10 -11.63 -0.46
N THR A 312 12.96 -11.01 -0.77
CA THR A 312 12.13 -10.33 0.24
C THR A 312 11.94 -11.32 1.39
N PRO A 313 12.32 -10.98 2.63
CA PRO A 313 12.17 -11.91 3.73
C PRO A 313 10.71 -12.34 3.77
N THR A 314 10.46 -13.62 3.53
CA THR A 314 9.16 -14.21 3.80
C THR A 314 8.92 -13.94 5.28
N LEU A 315 7.91 -13.13 5.59
CA LEU A 315 7.49 -12.92 6.97
C LEU A 315 7.41 -14.31 7.62
N PRO A 316 8.01 -14.52 8.80
CA PRO A 316 8.00 -15.83 9.44
C PRO A 316 6.56 -16.35 9.53
N PRO A 317 6.32 -17.66 9.29
CA PRO A 317 5.00 -18.24 9.38
C PRO A 317 4.40 -17.94 10.76
N GLY A 318 3.33 -17.13 10.79
CA GLY A 318 2.76 -16.54 12.01
C GLY A 318 2.62 -15.00 11.99
N PHE A 319 3.25 -14.31 11.02
CA PHE A 319 3.05 -12.88 10.76
C PHE A 319 2.28 -12.56 9.46
N GLY A 320 1.90 -13.59 8.71
CA GLY A 320 0.80 -13.48 7.74
C GLY A 320 -0.54 -13.62 8.46
N LEU A 321 -1.61 -13.06 7.88
CA LEU A 321 -2.99 -13.36 8.30
C LEU A 321 -3.10 -14.88 8.51
N PRO A 322 -3.67 -15.35 9.65
CA PRO A 322 -3.71 -16.77 9.94
C PRO A 322 -4.42 -17.50 8.80
N GLU A 323 -3.65 -18.27 8.01
CA GLU A 323 -4.24 -19.26 7.13
C GLU A 323 -5.03 -20.22 8.01
N GLY A 324 -6.33 -20.31 7.76
CA GLY A 324 -7.28 -21.06 8.57
C GLY A 324 -6.71 -22.43 8.90
N ARG A 325 -6.45 -22.67 10.19
CA ARG A 325 -6.16 -24.01 10.68
C ARG A 325 -7.35 -24.87 10.31
N LYS A 326 -7.15 -25.78 9.35
CA LYS A 326 -8.02 -26.94 9.17
C LYS A 326 -8.12 -27.64 10.52
N GLY A 327 -9.33 -27.69 11.07
CA GLY A 327 -9.61 -28.43 12.28
C GLY A 327 -9.09 -29.86 12.14
N ILE A 328 -8.18 -30.24 13.03
CA ILE A 328 -7.83 -31.64 13.20
C ILE A 328 -8.94 -32.23 14.06
N GLY A 329 -9.76 -33.07 13.44
CA GLY A 329 -10.71 -33.93 14.14
C GLY A 329 -9.97 -34.94 15.01
N GLY A 330 -10.55 -35.22 16.17
CA GLY A 330 -10.08 -36.17 17.18
C GLY A 330 -10.63 -35.81 18.54
#